data_AF-A0A3M2F9K8-F1
#
_entry.id   AF-A0A3M2F9K8-F1
#
_cell.length_a   1.000
_cell.length_b   1.000
_cell.length_c   1.000
_cell.angle_alpha   90.00
_cell.angle_beta   90.00
_cell.angle_gamma   90.00
#
_symmetry.space_group_name_H-M   'P 1'
#
loop_
_entity.id
_entity.type
_entity.pdbx_description
1 polymer ?
#
loop_
_entity_poly.entity_id
_entity_poly.type
_entity_poly.pdbx_seq_one_letter_code
_entity_poly.pdbx_strand_id
1 'polypeptide(L)'
;YLTYPAHAPLQDRMAEAILLTLREVGPKTLEDPEDYDTRATFMWCATMALNGLIGLGVPHDWATHRIGHELTALHGIDHARTLAVILPSLLRHQRQGKRAKLLQYAERVWGLTEGPEDDRVEQAIARTAAFFEQLGVPASLRRYEEVTLATVEAVAERLKERGFYPLGERRDIGPDDVRAILTASLAA
;
A
#
# COMPACT_ATOMS: atom_id res chain seq x y z
N TYR A 1 -6.86 -6.55 -3.24
CA TYR A 1 -6.50 -7.58 -2.25
C TYR A 1 -6.72 -7.10 -0.81
N LEU A 2 -6.05 -6.05 -0.33
CA LEU A 2 -6.26 -5.49 1.02
C LEU A 2 -7.52 -4.60 1.10
N THR A 3 -8.68 -5.25 1.03
CA THR A 3 -10.02 -4.65 1.04
C THR A 3 -10.88 -5.33 2.11
N TYR A 4 -12.17 -5.54 1.86
CA TYR A 4 -12.98 -6.52 2.59
C TYR A 4 -13.04 -7.88 1.86
N PRO A 5 -13.38 -8.99 2.56
CA PRO A 5 -13.54 -10.30 1.94
C PRO A 5 -14.68 -10.33 0.91
N ALA A 6 -14.40 -10.86 -0.28
CA ALA A 6 -15.36 -10.98 -1.38
C ALA A 6 -15.58 -12.42 -1.84
N HIS A 7 -15.16 -13.41 -1.02
CA HIS A 7 -15.27 -14.85 -1.33
C HIS A 7 -14.71 -15.25 -2.71
N ALA A 8 -13.57 -14.65 -3.09
CA ALA A 8 -12.91 -14.86 -4.36
C ALA A 8 -11.54 -15.55 -4.17
N PRO A 9 -11.52 -16.85 -3.81
CA PRO A 9 -10.29 -17.53 -3.42
C PRO A 9 -9.26 -17.59 -4.55
N LEU A 10 -9.68 -17.68 -5.82
CA LEU A 10 -8.75 -17.69 -6.95
C LEU A 10 -8.03 -16.35 -7.11
N GLN A 11 -8.76 -15.24 -7.04
CA GLN A 11 -8.22 -13.87 -7.08
C GLN A 11 -7.26 -13.64 -5.91
N ASP A 12 -7.63 -14.11 -4.72
CA ASP A 12 -6.77 -14.04 -3.55
C ASP A 12 -5.45 -14.81 -3.76
N ARG A 13 -5.50 -16.05 -4.26
CA ARG A 13 -4.29 -16.84 -4.53
C ARG A 13 -3.39 -16.20 -5.58
N MET A 14 -3.96 -15.65 -6.65
CA MET A 14 -3.19 -14.95 -7.68
C MET A 14 -2.51 -13.69 -7.11
N ALA A 15 -3.23 -12.90 -6.31
CA ALA A 15 -2.66 -11.71 -5.66
C ALA A 15 -1.58 -12.10 -4.63
N GLU A 16 -1.82 -13.12 -3.81
CA GLU A 16 -0.85 -13.65 -2.84
C GLU A 16 0.42 -14.14 -3.53
N ALA A 17 0.30 -14.87 -4.66
CA ALA A 17 1.44 -15.34 -5.43
C ALA A 17 2.30 -14.18 -5.97
N ILE A 18 1.67 -13.16 -6.53
CA ILE A 18 2.38 -11.95 -7.00
C ILE A 18 3.16 -11.30 -5.85
N LEU A 19 2.52 -11.10 -4.70
CA LEU A 19 3.16 -10.45 -3.54
C LEU A 19 4.33 -11.27 -2.98
N LEU A 20 4.17 -12.59 -2.87
CA LEU A 20 5.21 -13.50 -2.42
C LEU A 20 6.41 -13.47 -3.37
N THR A 21 6.17 -13.64 -4.67
CA THR A 21 7.22 -13.63 -5.68
C THR A 21 7.95 -12.29 -5.73
N LEU A 22 7.23 -11.16 -5.71
CA LEU A 22 7.87 -9.82 -5.68
C LEU A 22 8.74 -9.62 -4.44
N ARG A 23 8.37 -10.18 -3.28
CA ARG A 23 9.22 -10.12 -2.09
C ARG A 23 10.49 -10.94 -2.25
N GLU A 24 10.42 -12.07 -2.92
CA GLU A 24 11.57 -12.94 -3.16
C GLU A 24 12.54 -12.39 -4.21
N VAL A 25 12.02 -11.82 -5.30
CA VAL A 25 12.84 -11.37 -6.45
C VAL A 25 13.15 -9.88 -6.43
N GLY A 26 12.42 -9.07 -5.65
CA GLY A 26 12.60 -7.63 -5.55
C GLY A 26 14.00 -7.23 -5.05
N PRO A 27 14.48 -7.73 -3.90
CA PRO A 27 15.84 -7.45 -3.43
C PRO A 27 16.91 -7.96 -4.40
N LYS A 28 16.72 -9.17 -4.95
CA LYS A 28 17.66 -9.77 -5.92
C LYS A 28 17.79 -8.93 -7.19
N THR A 29 16.69 -8.35 -7.67
CA THR A 29 16.66 -7.44 -8.83
C THR A 29 17.55 -6.21 -8.60
N LEU A 30 17.68 -5.74 -7.35
CA LEU A 30 18.53 -4.61 -6.99
C LEU A 30 19.99 -5.02 -6.79
N GLU A 31 20.21 -6.20 -6.23
CA GLU A 31 21.55 -6.76 -5.98
C GLU A 31 22.28 -7.12 -7.28
N ASP A 32 21.59 -7.79 -8.21
CA ASP A 32 22.10 -8.12 -9.55
C ASP A 32 21.10 -7.69 -10.63
N PRO A 33 21.26 -6.48 -11.19
CA PRO A 33 20.38 -5.98 -12.24
C PRO A 33 20.48 -6.76 -13.56
N GLU A 34 21.51 -7.57 -13.79
CA GLU A 34 21.73 -8.31 -15.04
C GLU A 34 21.24 -9.76 -14.99
N ASP A 35 20.81 -10.26 -13.82
CA ASP A 35 20.16 -11.57 -13.68
C ASP A 35 18.82 -11.61 -14.44
N TYR A 36 18.86 -12.19 -15.64
CA TYR A 36 17.70 -12.28 -16.53
C TYR A 36 16.51 -12.98 -15.88
N ASP A 37 16.71 -14.10 -15.17
CA ASP A 37 15.60 -14.90 -14.65
C ASP A 37 14.88 -14.16 -13.51
N THR A 38 15.65 -13.51 -12.63
CA THR A 38 15.12 -12.64 -11.58
C THR A 38 14.36 -11.45 -12.18
N ARG A 39 14.96 -10.77 -13.16
CA ARG A 39 14.35 -9.60 -13.82
C ARG A 39 13.10 -9.94 -14.62
N ALA A 40 13.11 -11.04 -15.35
CA ALA A 40 11.97 -11.52 -16.11
C ALA A 40 10.81 -11.89 -15.19
N THR A 41 11.09 -12.57 -14.08
CA THR A 41 10.10 -12.90 -13.05
C THR A 41 9.50 -11.63 -12.44
N PHE A 42 10.33 -10.66 -12.05
CA PHE A 42 9.87 -9.37 -11.53
C PHE A 42 8.95 -8.65 -12.54
N MET A 43 9.38 -8.54 -13.80
CA MET A 43 8.61 -7.87 -14.85
C MET A 43 7.27 -8.55 -15.12
N TRP A 44 7.23 -9.89 -15.09
CA TRP A 44 5.99 -10.63 -15.26
C TRP A 44 5.04 -10.44 -14.08
N CYS A 45 5.54 -10.48 -12.84
CA CYS A 45 4.74 -10.16 -11.66
C CYS A 45 4.16 -8.74 -11.71
N ALA A 46 4.97 -7.75 -12.13
CA ALA A 46 4.50 -6.38 -12.31
C ALA A 46 3.40 -6.29 -13.40
N THR A 47 3.56 -7.01 -14.51
CA THR A 47 2.54 -7.09 -15.57
C THR A 47 1.23 -7.69 -15.02
N MET A 48 1.31 -8.81 -14.30
CA MET A 48 0.15 -9.48 -13.70
C MET A 48 -0.52 -8.64 -12.60
N ALA A 49 0.24 -7.81 -11.89
CA ALA A 49 -0.31 -6.92 -10.86
C ALA A 49 -1.24 -5.84 -11.43
N LEU A 50 -1.08 -5.46 -12.71
CA LEU A 50 -1.85 -4.39 -13.35
C LEU A 50 -2.65 -4.85 -14.59
N ASN A 51 -2.64 -6.13 -14.95
CA ASN A 51 -3.38 -6.62 -16.12
C ASN A 51 -4.91 -6.74 -15.91
N GLY A 52 -5.40 -6.48 -14.70
CA GLY A 52 -6.81 -6.51 -14.32
C GLY A 52 -7.33 -7.86 -13.80
N LEU A 53 -6.63 -8.98 -14.06
CA LEU A 53 -7.12 -10.33 -13.72
C LEU A 53 -7.41 -10.50 -12.22
N ILE A 54 -6.48 -10.06 -11.36
CA ILE A 54 -6.63 -10.15 -9.90
C ILE A 54 -7.72 -9.22 -9.34
N GLY A 55 -8.21 -8.29 -10.15
CA GLY A 55 -9.27 -7.34 -9.81
C GLY A 55 -10.68 -7.76 -10.25
N LEU A 56 -10.83 -8.84 -11.02
CA LEU A 56 -12.14 -9.25 -11.53
C LEU A 56 -13.02 -9.82 -10.41
N GLY A 57 -14.22 -9.23 -10.23
CA GLY A 57 -15.22 -9.72 -9.27
C GLY A 57 -14.90 -9.44 -7.80
N VAL A 58 -13.96 -8.54 -7.52
CA VAL A 58 -13.55 -8.18 -6.14
C VAL A 58 -13.60 -6.66 -5.93
N PRO A 59 -13.73 -6.19 -4.67
CA PRO A 59 -13.61 -4.77 -4.34
C PRO A 59 -12.20 -4.23 -4.57
N HIS A 60 -12.12 -2.95 -4.94
CA HIS A 60 -10.86 -2.26 -5.21
C HIS A 60 -10.73 -1.08 -4.25
N ASP A 61 -9.50 -0.83 -3.81
CA ASP A 61 -9.14 0.37 -3.09
C ASP A 61 -8.05 1.12 -3.85
N TRP A 62 -8.31 2.39 -4.12
CA TRP A 62 -7.41 3.31 -4.80
C TRP A 62 -7.04 4.52 -3.93
N ALA A 63 -7.43 4.55 -2.65
CA ALA A 63 -7.22 5.68 -1.76
C ALA A 63 -5.73 6.02 -1.60
N THR A 64 -4.86 5.02 -1.38
CA THR A 64 -3.39 5.23 -1.34
C THR A 64 -2.88 5.92 -2.60
N HIS A 65 -3.33 5.49 -3.78
CA HIS A 65 -2.91 6.09 -5.05
C HIS A 65 -3.42 7.52 -5.21
N ARG A 66 -4.69 7.79 -4.85
CA ARG A 66 -5.28 9.13 -4.96
C ARG A 66 -4.58 10.12 -4.05
N ILE A 67 -4.30 9.74 -2.81
CA ILE A 67 -3.52 10.58 -1.87
C ILE A 67 -2.09 10.76 -2.39
N GLY A 68 -1.44 9.68 -2.83
CA GLY A 68 -0.08 9.72 -3.36
C GLY A 68 0.08 10.63 -4.59
N HIS A 69 -0.89 10.61 -5.51
CA HIS A 69 -0.87 11.49 -6.69
C HIS A 69 -0.81 12.97 -6.32
N GLU A 70 -1.49 13.42 -5.26
CA GLU A 70 -1.42 14.81 -4.85
C GLU A 70 -0.05 15.18 -4.26
N LEU A 71 0.62 14.24 -3.57
CA LEU A 71 2.00 14.44 -3.12
C LEU A 71 2.97 14.57 -4.31
N THR A 72 2.84 13.72 -5.33
CA THR A 72 3.60 13.84 -6.57
C THR A 72 3.31 15.19 -7.26
N ALA A 73 2.04 15.60 -7.33
CA ALA A 73 1.65 16.83 -8.00
C ALA A 73 2.12 18.10 -7.28
N LEU A 74 2.22 18.08 -5.94
CA LEU A 74 2.65 19.22 -5.14
C LEU A 74 4.18 19.31 -5.03
N HIS A 75 4.86 18.17 -4.90
CA HIS A 75 6.26 18.12 -4.47
C HIS A 75 7.19 17.39 -5.44
N GLY A 76 6.67 16.80 -6.52
CA GLY A 76 7.49 16.04 -7.47
C GLY A 76 8.02 14.71 -6.92
N ILE A 77 7.49 14.23 -5.79
CA ILE A 77 7.90 12.94 -5.20
C ILE A 77 7.51 11.80 -6.14
N ASP A 78 8.45 10.92 -6.45
CA ASP A 78 8.24 9.75 -7.32
C ASP A 78 7.00 8.96 -6.90
N HIS A 79 6.22 8.51 -7.88
CA HIS A 79 4.94 7.86 -7.63
C HIS A 79 5.05 6.71 -6.62
N ALA A 80 5.97 5.76 -6.85
CA ALA A 80 6.15 4.61 -5.95
C ALA A 80 6.53 5.02 -4.51
N ARG A 81 7.32 6.09 -4.34
CA ARG A 81 7.67 6.65 -3.03
C ARG A 81 6.45 7.18 -2.30
N THR A 82 5.56 7.89 -3.01
CA THR A 82 4.28 8.33 -2.41
C THR A 82 3.39 7.17 -1.98
N LEU A 83 3.43 6.03 -2.67
CA LEU A 83 2.67 4.85 -2.26
C LEU A 83 3.27 4.22 -0.99
N ALA A 84 4.61 4.10 -0.94
CA ALA A 84 5.32 3.49 0.18
C ALA A 84 5.11 4.23 1.51
N VAL A 85 5.06 5.57 1.48
CA VAL A 85 4.84 6.39 2.67
C VAL A 85 3.38 6.45 3.13
N ILE A 86 2.41 6.26 2.23
CA ILE A 86 0.97 6.35 2.56
C ILE A 86 0.38 5.00 2.93
N LEU A 87 0.77 3.92 2.25
CA LEU A 87 0.12 2.62 2.44
C LEU A 87 0.13 2.15 3.91
N PRO A 88 1.24 2.23 4.67
CA PRO A 88 1.26 1.76 6.05
C PRO A 88 0.31 2.54 6.98
N SER A 89 0.30 3.87 6.91
CA SER A 89 -0.59 4.68 7.76
C SER A 89 -2.06 4.52 7.37
N LEU A 90 -2.36 4.38 6.07
CA LEU A 90 -3.72 4.08 5.60
C LEU A 90 -4.21 2.73 6.10
N LEU A 91 -3.37 1.69 6.06
CA LEU A 91 -3.76 0.37 6.56
C LEU A 91 -3.98 0.36 8.07
N ARG A 92 -3.20 1.15 8.84
CA ARG A 92 -3.44 1.32 10.29
C ARG A 92 -4.75 2.04 10.57
N HIS A 93 -5.05 3.11 9.82
CA HIS A 93 -6.31 3.86 9.93
C HIS A 93 -7.52 2.98 9.61
N GLN A 94 -7.46 2.26 8.48
CA GLN A 94 -8.53 1.38 8.00
C GLN A 94 -8.48 -0.05 8.57
N ARG A 95 -7.69 -0.31 9.62
CA ARG A 95 -7.41 -1.67 10.10
C ARG A 95 -8.67 -2.44 10.49
N GLN A 96 -9.69 -1.76 11.03
CA GLN A 96 -10.96 -2.38 11.39
C GLN A 96 -11.74 -2.79 10.13
N GLY A 97 -11.90 -1.89 9.16
CA GLY A 97 -12.61 -2.16 7.91
C GLY A 97 -11.96 -3.22 7.02
N LYS A 98 -10.63 -3.37 7.12
CA LYS A 98 -9.79 -4.31 6.36
C LYS A 98 -9.34 -5.54 7.17
N ARG A 99 -9.77 -5.70 8.43
CA ARG A 99 -9.21 -6.65 9.42
C ARG A 99 -9.04 -8.07 8.87
N ALA A 100 -10.11 -8.64 8.32
CA ALA A 100 -10.09 -10.01 7.82
C ALA A 100 -9.04 -10.22 6.69
N LYS A 101 -8.93 -9.27 5.76
CA LYS A 101 -7.94 -9.33 4.67
C LYS A 101 -6.52 -9.03 5.16
N LEU A 102 -6.36 -8.18 6.18
CA LEU A 102 -5.08 -7.95 6.84
C LEU A 102 -4.58 -9.20 7.58
N LEU A 103 -5.47 -9.94 8.25
CA LEU A 103 -5.10 -11.21 8.89
C LEU A 103 -4.74 -12.29 7.86
N GLN A 104 -5.49 -12.37 6.75
CA GLN A 104 -5.14 -13.26 5.63
C GLN A 104 -3.81 -12.87 5.01
N TYR A 105 -3.54 -11.58 4.81
CA TYR A 105 -2.25 -11.07 4.33
C TYR A 105 -1.10 -11.40 5.30
N ALA A 106 -1.31 -11.20 6.61
CA ALA A 106 -0.35 -11.53 7.65
C ALA A 106 0.04 -13.02 7.58
N GLU A 107 -0.95 -13.91 7.49
CA GLU A 107 -0.71 -15.36 7.36
C GLU A 107 -0.06 -15.72 6.03
N ARG A 108 -0.70 -15.36 4.90
CA ARG A 108 -0.37 -15.92 3.58
C ARG A 108 0.84 -15.29 2.93
N VAL A 109 1.05 -14.00 3.17
CA VAL A 109 2.23 -13.32 2.65
C VAL A 109 3.34 -13.40 3.69
N TRP A 110 3.08 -13.07 4.96
CA TRP A 110 4.15 -12.93 5.96
C TRP A 110 4.39 -14.12 6.89
N GLY A 111 3.58 -15.19 6.81
CA GLY A 111 3.72 -16.36 7.68
C GLY A 111 3.34 -16.10 9.14
N LEU A 112 2.55 -15.07 9.43
CA LEU A 112 2.18 -14.64 10.78
C LEU A 112 0.90 -15.36 11.25
N THR A 113 1.04 -16.55 11.84
CA THR A 113 -0.06 -17.40 12.31
C THR A 113 -0.30 -17.37 13.81
N GLU A 114 0.72 -16.98 14.60
CA GLU A 114 0.68 -17.02 16.06
C GLU A 114 0.51 -15.64 16.69
N GLY A 115 0.01 -15.63 17.93
CA GLY A 115 -0.22 -14.42 18.72
C GLY A 115 -1.56 -13.72 18.48
N PRO A 116 -1.82 -12.61 19.22
CA PRO A 116 -3.04 -11.83 19.08
C PRO A 116 -3.25 -11.32 17.65
N GLU A 117 -4.50 -11.26 17.21
CA GLU A 117 -4.85 -10.78 15.88
C GLU A 117 -4.36 -9.34 15.62
N ASP A 118 -4.48 -8.45 16.61
CA ASP A 118 -4.03 -7.06 16.49
C ASP A 118 -2.51 -6.98 16.28
N ASP A 119 -1.74 -7.80 16.98
CA ASP A 119 -0.29 -7.88 16.85
C ASP A 119 0.10 -8.40 15.47
N ARG A 120 -0.61 -9.42 14.95
CA ARG A 120 -0.38 -9.96 13.60
C ARG A 120 -0.68 -8.93 12.52
N VAL A 121 -1.75 -8.17 12.67
CA VAL A 121 -2.10 -7.07 11.74
C VAL A 121 -1.02 -6.00 11.75
N GLU A 122 -0.62 -5.52 12.92
CA GLU A 122 0.44 -4.49 13.01
C GLU A 122 1.78 -5.01 12.48
N GLN A 123 2.17 -6.25 12.81
CA GLN A 123 3.38 -6.86 12.28
C GLN A 123 3.36 -6.99 10.76
N ALA A 124 2.22 -7.32 10.14
CA ALA A 124 2.11 -7.38 8.69
C ALA A 124 2.29 -6.00 8.04
N ILE A 125 1.73 -4.95 8.65
CA ILE A 125 1.91 -3.56 8.20
C ILE A 125 3.38 -3.13 8.37
N ALA A 126 3.97 -3.39 9.53
CA ALA A 126 5.37 -3.07 9.82
C ALA A 126 6.35 -3.79 8.89
N ARG A 127 6.14 -5.08 8.61
CA ARG A 127 6.95 -5.84 7.64
C ARG A 127 6.81 -5.32 6.21
N THR A 128 5.63 -4.81 5.85
CA THR A 128 5.42 -4.16 4.55
C THR A 128 6.24 -2.87 4.45
N ALA A 129 6.20 -2.01 5.46
CA ALA A 129 7.04 -0.80 5.51
C ALA A 129 8.54 -1.14 5.49
N ALA A 130 8.97 -2.12 6.31
CA ALA A 130 10.36 -2.56 6.35
C ALA A 130 10.85 -3.13 5.00
N PHE A 131 9.97 -3.81 4.25
CA PHE A 131 10.29 -4.28 2.91
C PHE A 131 10.53 -3.13 1.94
N PHE A 132 9.73 -2.05 1.99
CA PHE A 132 10.01 -0.86 1.18
C PHE A 132 11.36 -0.21 1.55
N GLU A 133 11.64 -0.08 2.85
CA GLU A 133 12.92 0.45 3.34
C GLU A 133 14.10 -0.42 2.88
N GLN A 134 13.95 -1.75 2.89
CA GLN A 134 14.95 -2.68 2.38
C GLN A 134 15.25 -2.45 0.88
N LEU A 135 14.24 -2.07 0.10
CA LEU A 135 14.39 -1.73 -1.31
C LEU A 135 14.93 -0.29 -1.54
N GLY A 136 15.33 0.41 -0.48
CA GLY A 136 15.81 1.79 -0.55
C GLY A 136 14.69 2.82 -0.78
N VAL A 137 13.44 2.46 -0.49
CA VAL A 137 12.27 3.33 -0.62
C VAL A 137 11.77 3.72 0.77
N PRO A 138 11.97 4.99 1.20
CA PRO A 138 11.49 5.44 2.49
C PRO A 138 9.97 5.28 2.64
N ALA A 139 9.53 4.76 3.78
CA ALA A 139 8.14 4.41 4.09
C ALA A 139 7.47 5.34 5.12
N SER A 140 8.04 6.53 5.33
CA SER A 140 7.48 7.61 6.16
C SER A 140 7.62 8.97 5.46
N LEU A 141 6.57 9.80 5.56
CA LEU A 141 6.60 11.18 5.04
C LEU A 141 7.63 12.05 5.77
N ARG A 142 8.04 11.69 6.99
CA ARG A 142 9.08 12.40 7.74
C ARG A 142 10.41 12.52 6.99
N ARG A 143 10.64 11.66 6.00
CA ARG A 143 11.86 11.62 5.18
C ARG A 143 11.86 12.65 4.03
N TYR A 144 10.80 13.42 3.87
CA TYR A 144 10.62 14.43 2.83
C TYR A 144 10.42 15.80 3.50
N GLU A 145 11.46 16.63 3.53
CA GLU A 145 11.49 17.89 4.29
C GLU A 145 10.47 18.93 3.78
N GLU A 146 10.13 18.85 2.50
CA GLU A 146 9.14 19.68 1.84
C GLU A 146 7.68 19.35 2.27
N VAL A 147 7.45 18.18 2.86
CA VAL A 147 6.13 17.75 3.32
C VAL A 147 5.91 18.23 4.76
N THR A 148 4.94 19.13 4.90
CA THR A 148 4.57 19.72 6.20
C THR A 148 3.08 19.54 6.49
N LEU A 149 2.61 19.98 7.67
CA LEU A 149 1.17 20.03 7.98
C LEU A 149 0.38 20.88 6.97
N ALA A 150 1.01 21.89 6.35
CA ALA A 150 0.37 22.64 5.26
C ALA A 150 0.15 21.78 4.01
N THR A 151 1.05 20.82 3.73
CA THR A 151 0.84 19.82 2.67
C THR A 151 -0.34 18.91 2.98
N VAL A 152 -0.49 18.50 4.25
CA VAL A 152 -1.62 17.67 4.69
C VAL A 152 -2.95 18.33 4.34
N GLU A 153 -3.09 19.61 4.69
CA GLU A 153 -4.30 20.38 4.35
C GLU A 153 -4.47 20.56 2.85
N ALA A 154 -3.40 20.89 2.12
CA ALA A 154 -3.45 21.07 0.67
C ALA A 154 -3.90 19.79 -0.06
N VAL A 155 -3.43 18.61 0.35
CA VAL A 155 -3.84 17.33 -0.24
C VAL A 155 -5.33 17.07 0.02
N ALA A 156 -5.80 17.26 1.25
CA ALA A 156 -7.20 17.04 1.61
C ALA A 156 -8.14 17.96 0.80
N GLU A 157 -7.81 19.26 0.69
CA GLU A 157 -8.65 20.19 -0.08
C GLU A 157 -8.59 19.93 -1.59
N ARG A 158 -7.43 19.61 -2.15
CA ARG A 158 -7.33 19.29 -3.60
C ARG A 158 -8.13 18.05 -3.98
N LEU A 159 -8.14 17.01 -3.13
CA LEU A 159 -8.98 15.83 -3.36
C LEU A 159 -10.49 16.18 -3.35
N LYS A 160 -10.89 17.13 -2.51
CA LYS A 160 -12.26 17.64 -2.44
C LYS A 160 -12.62 18.48 -3.65
N GLU A 161 -11.76 19.42 -4.06
CA GLU A 161 -11.94 20.23 -5.26
C GLU A 161 -12.08 19.39 -6.54
N ARG A 162 -11.36 18.26 -6.59
CA ARG A 162 -11.44 17.29 -7.69
C ARG A 162 -12.65 16.35 -7.61
N GLY A 163 -13.46 16.43 -6.56
CA GLY A 163 -14.64 15.57 -6.37
C GLY A 163 -14.30 14.10 -6.14
N PHE A 164 -13.13 13.78 -5.58
CA PHE A 164 -12.72 12.39 -5.36
C PHE A 164 -13.34 11.74 -4.12
N TYR A 165 -13.83 12.53 -3.17
CA TYR A 165 -14.46 11.99 -1.97
C TYR A 165 -15.86 11.40 -2.22
N PRO A 166 -16.27 10.42 -1.39
CA PRO A 166 -15.44 9.68 -0.43
C PRO A 166 -14.53 8.63 -1.10
N LEU A 167 -13.34 8.42 -0.53
CA LEU A 167 -12.34 7.44 -0.99
C LEU A 167 -12.54 6.05 -0.33
N GLY A 168 -11.79 5.06 -0.80
CA GLY A 168 -11.77 3.70 -0.25
C GLY A 168 -12.83 2.77 -0.84
N GLU A 169 -12.64 1.46 -0.69
CA GLU A 169 -13.57 0.43 -1.19
C GLU A 169 -14.94 0.47 -0.50
N ARG A 170 -15.00 1.05 0.71
CA ARG A 170 -16.22 1.25 1.48
C ARG A 170 -16.80 2.65 1.36
N ARG A 171 -16.14 3.55 0.60
CA ARG A 171 -16.55 4.95 0.45
C ARG A 171 -16.67 5.67 1.81
N ASP A 172 -15.73 5.40 2.71
CA ASP A 172 -15.72 5.84 4.10
C ASP A 172 -14.49 6.69 4.48
N ILE A 173 -13.59 7.01 3.53
CA ILE A 173 -12.44 7.88 3.77
C ILE A 173 -12.78 9.29 3.28
N GLY A 174 -13.05 10.19 4.22
CA GLY A 174 -13.30 11.62 3.97
C GLY A 174 -12.06 12.51 4.09
N PRO A 175 -12.24 13.84 4.01
CA PRO A 175 -11.15 14.80 4.19
C PRO A 175 -10.38 14.64 5.51
N ASP A 176 -11.10 14.44 6.62
CA ASP A 176 -10.50 14.32 7.95
C ASP A 176 -9.71 13.02 8.12
N ASP A 177 -10.17 11.93 7.50
CA ASP A 177 -9.41 10.67 7.44
C ASP A 177 -8.11 10.84 6.65
N VAL A 178 -8.15 11.55 5.52
CA VAL A 178 -6.93 11.85 4.74
C VAL A 178 -5.95 12.67 5.58
N ARG A 179 -6.43 13.66 6.33
CA ARG A 179 -5.59 14.44 7.26
C ARG A 179 -4.95 13.54 8.31
N ALA A 180 -5.72 12.64 8.94
CA ALA A 180 -5.23 11.72 9.94
C ALA A 180 -4.18 10.75 9.37
N ILE A 181 -4.43 10.17 8.20
CA ILE A 181 -3.53 9.24 7.50
C ILE A 181 -2.19 9.89 7.18
N LEU A 182 -2.21 11.11 6.63
CA LEU A 182 -1.01 11.86 6.28
C LEU A 182 -0.23 12.30 7.52
N THR A 183 -0.93 12.80 8.54
CA THR A 183 -0.32 13.22 9.81
C THR A 183 0.35 12.03 10.52
N ALA A 184 -0.29 10.86 10.51
CA ALA A 184 0.31 9.65 11.07
C ALA A 184 1.59 9.23 10.33
N SER A 185 1.62 9.38 9.00
CA SER A 185 2.84 9.10 8.21
C SER A 185 3.96 10.12 8.47
N LEU A 186 3.63 11.38 8.78
CA LEU A 186 4.62 12.39 9.20
C LEU A 186 5.21 12.13 10.60
N ALA A 187 4.47 11.46 11.48
CA ALA A 187 4.87 11.20 12.85
C ALA A 187 5.69 9.90 13.03
N ALA A 188 5.68 9.01 12.03
CA ALA A 188 6.41 7.72 12.04
C ALA A 188 7.90 7.90 11.74
#